data_AF-A0A0G1XDB9-F1
#
_entry.id   AF-A0A0G1XDB9-F1
#
_cell.length_a   1.000
_cell.length_b   1.000
_cell.length_c   1.000
_cell.angle_alpha   90.00
_cell.angle_beta   90.00
_cell.angle_gamma   90.00
#
_symmetry.space_group_name_H-M   'P 1'
#
loop_
_entity.id
_entity.type
_entity.pdbx_description
1 polymer ?
#
loop_
_entity_poly.entity_id
_entity_poly.type
_entity_poly.pdbx_seq_one_letter_code
_entity_poly.pdbx_strand_id
1 'polypeptide(L)'
;MQKPNRSFAKKVFAAGLAVSTAVWAGAGLLALPVAAVDAHPDGTLVLSGGTVWHVVDTNSDGTADGRHGVDSLAKFYSNRFDFADVVPANSVDTGLADLGLMPWGSGVLFNDGGTVYQVSGGTKHGFTSAAVFTGLGFSFANVMSAGSLSSVPAGANLDNSSAAHLEGTFVNSGGTIWRISATGRQGVPSPEVFYSHGGQWGEVVGANSADLSLANEGNAGFRAGLLINDGGTIFAVTSSTKRGFPTASCFTDFGFSFANVLVGGTSGLTAGANLCDGTTPPPPPVSSTGNLTVSLAGDTPAAGTVVENAARVGFTKVNLTATGGDVTVDSLTVERMGVSTDSNFTDI
;
A
#
# COMPACT_ATOMS: atom_id res chain seq x y z
N MET A 1 14.39 -21.70 -7.08
CA MET A 1 13.71 -20.67 -7.93
C MET A 1 14.05 -19.30 -7.35
N GLN A 2 14.69 -18.43 -8.12
CA GLN A 2 15.04 -17.08 -7.66
C GLN A 2 13.75 -16.26 -7.57
N LYS A 3 13.39 -15.78 -6.36
CA LYS A 3 12.20 -14.94 -6.18
C LYS A 3 12.39 -13.62 -6.95
N PRO A 4 11.38 -13.12 -7.68
CA PRO A 4 11.48 -11.86 -8.41
C PRO A 4 11.80 -10.70 -7.45
N ASN A 5 12.52 -9.68 -7.93
CA ASN A 5 12.88 -8.51 -7.13
C ASN A 5 11.64 -7.63 -6.90
N ARG A 6 11.24 -7.45 -5.63
CA ARG A 6 10.01 -6.74 -5.23
C ARG A 6 10.26 -5.41 -4.48
N SER A 7 11.51 -5.03 -4.27
CA SER A 7 11.88 -3.87 -3.45
C SER A 7 11.87 -2.56 -4.26
N PHE A 8 10.68 -2.00 -4.54
CA PHE A 8 10.54 -0.64 -5.08
C PHE A 8 10.14 0.39 -4.01
N ALA A 9 9.49 -0.06 -2.92
CA ALA A 9 8.94 0.82 -1.90
C ALA A 9 10.02 1.56 -1.09
N LYS A 10 11.20 0.95 -0.84
CA LYS A 10 12.33 1.60 -0.14
C LYS A 10 12.74 2.94 -0.77
N LYS A 11 12.60 3.08 -2.10
CA LYS A 11 12.94 4.33 -2.81
C LYS A 11 11.81 5.36 -2.75
N VAL A 12 10.55 4.93 -2.65
CA VAL A 12 9.37 5.80 -2.62
C VAL A 12 9.11 6.32 -1.20
N PHE A 13 9.21 5.47 -0.19
CA PHE A 13 9.05 5.88 1.21
C PHE A 13 10.20 6.77 1.71
N ALA A 14 11.41 6.66 1.14
CA ALA A 14 12.51 7.60 1.43
C ALA A 14 12.25 9.03 0.90
N ALA A 15 11.34 9.19 -0.06
CA ALA A 15 10.96 10.48 -0.63
C ALA A 15 9.59 11.00 -0.14
N GLY A 16 8.67 10.10 0.27
CA GLY A 16 7.30 10.43 0.67
C GLY A 16 7.03 10.47 2.18
N LEU A 17 7.93 9.96 3.02
CA LEU A 17 7.76 9.92 4.48
C LEU A 17 8.33 11.20 5.15
N ALA A 18 7.91 12.38 4.70
CA ALA A 18 8.17 13.64 5.41
C ALA A 18 6.96 14.11 6.23
N VAL A 19 5.82 13.42 6.17
CA VAL A 19 4.62 13.76 6.93
C VAL A 19 4.04 12.49 7.54
N SER A 20 4.56 12.12 8.70
CA SER A 20 3.86 11.47 9.83
C SER A 20 4.89 10.96 10.82
N THR A 21 5.68 11.89 11.40
CA THR A 21 6.28 11.65 12.71
C THR A 21 5.16 11.73 13.74
N ALA A 22 4.34 10.69 13.83
CA ALA A 22 3.52 10.48 14.99
C ALA A 22 4.47 10.20 16.16
N VAL A 23 4.48 11.15 17.09
CA VAL A 23 5.24 11.15 18.33
C VAL A 23 5.05 9.83 19.06
N TRP A 24 6.09 9.00 19.09
CA TRP A 24 6.23 7.97 20.11
C TRP A 24 7.31 8.42 21.08
N ALA A 25 6.89 9.18 22.08
CA ALA A 25 7.70 9.50 23.25
C ALA A 25 6.84 9.31 24.50
N GLY A 26 7.10 8.19 25.19
CA GLY A 26 7.00 8.06 26.64
C GLY A 26 5.62 7.96 27.28
N ALA A 27 5.28 6.76 27.76
CA ALA A 27 4.85 6.54 29.14
C ALA A 27 4.93 5.04 29.47
N GLY A 28 5.76 4.68 30.44
CA GLY A 28 5.64 3.37 31.07
C GLY A 28 4.44 3.37 32.02
N LEU A 29 3.55 2.38 31.88
CA LEU A 29 3.01 1.52 32.93
C LEU A 29 1.88 0.64 32.38
N LEU A 30 1.75 -0.54 33.00
CA LEU A 30 0.66 -1.52 32.89
C LEU A 30 0.68 -2.39 31.64
N ALA A 31 1.04 -3.67 31.87
CA ALA A 31 0.74 -4.77 30.96
C ALA A 31 -0.78 -4.86 30.78
N LEU A 32 -1.28 -4.19 29.74
CA LEU A 32 -2.56 -4.51 29.15
C LEU A 32 -2.40 -5.84 28.39
N PRO A 33 -3.43 -6.70 28.36
CA PRO A 33 -3.37 -7.91 27.54
C PRO A 33 -3.06 -7.48 26.10
N VAL A 34 -1.94 -7.96 25.57
CA VAL A 34 -1.59 -7.80 24.15
C VAL A 34 -2.73 -8.44 23.38
N ALA A 35 -3.54 -7.62 22.70
CA ALA A 35 -4.62 -8.09 21.85
C ALA A 35 -4.06 -9.12 20.88
N ALA A 36 -4.83 -10.18 20.62
CA ALA A 36 -4.45 -11.17 19.63
C ALA A 36 -4.16 -10.46 18.31
N VAL A 37 -2.95 -10.66 17.78
CA VAL A 37 -2.55 -10.07 16.50
C VAL A 37 -3.21 -10.92 15.43
N ASP A 38 -4.33 -10.49 14.88
CA ASP A 38 -4.89 -11.12 13.69
C ASP A 38 -4.09 -10.68 12.45
N ALA A 39 -4.20 -11.44 11.36
CA ALA A 39 -3.79 -10.90 10.05
C ALA A 39 -4.61 -9.65 9.75
N HIS A 40 -4.02 -8.71 9.01
CA HIS A 40 -4.83 -7.64 8.45
C HIS A 40 -5.97 -8.21 7.58
N PRO A 41 -7.13 -7.53 7.53
CA PRO A 41 -8.26 -8.00 6.75
C PRO A 41 -7.94 -8.03 5.24
N ASP A 42 -8.69 -8.85 4.51
CA ASP A 42 -8.62 -8.95 3.04
C ASP A 42 -8.62 -7.57 2.37
N GLY A 43 -7.76 -7.41 1.36
CA GLY A 43 -7.57 -6.15 0.64
C GLY A 43 -6.59 -5.16 1.28
N THR A 44 -6.12 -5.41 2.51
CA THR A 44 -5.17 -4.49 3.17
C THR A 44 -3.81 -4.50 2.48
N LEU A 45 -3.20 -3.30 2.37
CA LEU A 45 -1.84 -3.13 1.88
C LEU A 45 -0.86 -3.06 3.05
N VAL A 46 0.03 -4.04 3.18
CA VAL A 46 1.01 -4.10 4.27
C VAL A 46 2.45 -3.97 3.76
N LEU A 47 3.28 -3.21 4.47
CA LEU A 47 4.70 -3.03 4.16
C LEU A 47 5.55 -4.00 4.98
N SER A 48 6.31 -4.87 4.30
CA SER A 48 7.27 -5.78 4.94
C SER A 48 8.52 -5.95 4.09
N GLY A 49 9.70 -5.81 4.71
CA GLY A 49 10.98 -5.98 4.01
C GLY A 49 11.21 -5.02 2.83
N GLY A 50 10.51 -3.88 2.79
CA GLY A 50 10.55 -2.94 1.68
C GLY A 50 9.71 -3.33 0.46
N THR A 51 8.84 -4.33 0.62
CA THR A 51 7.84 -4.75 -0.38
C THR A 51 6.46 -4.41 0.16
N VAL A 52 5.60 -3.83 -0.68
CA VAL A 52 4.17 -3.73 -0.39
C VAL A 52 3.52 -5.05 -0.76
N TRP A 53 2.73 -5.58 0.16
CA TRP A 53 1.97 -6.81 0.00
C TRP A 53 0.49 -6.49 0.06
N HIS A 54 -0.28 -7.06 -0.87
CA HIS A 54 -1.74 -7.04 -0.80
C HIS A 54 -2.19 -8.32 -0.10
N VAL A 55 -2.82 -8.17 1.05
CA VAL A 55 -3.37 -9.28 1.85
C VAL A 55 -4.63 -9.80 1.17
N VAL A 56 -4.75 -11.13 1.07
CA VAL A 56 -5.84 -11.80 0.36
C VAL A 56 -6.44 -12.89 1.23
N ASP A 57 -7.76 -12.93 1.22
CA ASP A 57 -8.55 -14.09 1.61
C ASP A 57 -8.88 -14.93 0.35
N THR A 58 -8.25 -16.09 0.19
CA THR A 58 -8.43 -16.95 -0.98
C THR A 58 -9.65 -17.86 -0.90
N ASN A 59 -10.28 -17.99 0.27
CA ASN A 59 -11.39 -18.91 0.50
C ASN A 59 -12.74 -18.18 0.77
N SER A 60 -12.70 -16.85 0.88
CA SER A 60 -13.83 -15.95 1.14
C SER A 60 -14.52 -16.19 2.50
N ASP A 61 -13.80 -16.72 3.49
CA ASP A 61 -14.31 -16.93 4.86
C ASP A 61 -14.20 -15.69 5.76
N GLY A 62 -13.61 -14.60 5.24
CA GLY A 62 -13.35 -13.35 5.95
C GLY A 62 -11.99 -13.31 6.65
N THR A 63 -11.16 -14.35 6.51
CA THR A 63 -9.83 -14.50 7.10
C THR A 63 -8.78 -14.53 6.01
N ALA A 64 -7.78 -13.66 6.14
CA ALA A 64 -6.66 -13.68 5.20
C ALA A 64 -5.82 -14.95 5.37
N ASP A 65 -5.50 -15.60 4.26
CA ASP A 65 -4.69 -16.82 4.20
C ASP A 65 -3.50 -16.71 3.22
N GLY A 66 -3.41 -15.60 2.48
CA GLY A 66 -2.30 -15.34 1.57
C GLY A 66 -2.04 -13.86 1.32
N ARG A 67 -0.99 -13.61 0.53
CA ARG A 67 -0.59 -12.26 0.14
C ARG A 67 0.16 -12.25 -1.18
N HIS A 68 -0.09 -11.23 -1.99
CA HIS A 68 0.65 -10.98 -3.22
C HIS A 68 1.64 -9.84 -3.05
N GLY A 69 2.86 -10.02 -3.54
CA GLY A 69 3.86 -8.97 -3.55
C GLY A 69 3.70 -8.05 -4.76
N VAL A 70 3.81 -6.74 -4.52
CA VAL A 70 3.89 -5.74 -5.60
C VAL A 70 5.36 -5.48 -5.93
N ASP A 71 5.72 -5.50 -7.21
CA ASP A 71 7.11 -5.40 -7.67
C ASP A 71 7.44 -4.11 -8.42
N SER A 72 6.44 -3.29 -8.72
CA SER A 72 6.65 -2.04 -9.45
C SER A 72 5.58 -1.01 -9.11
N LEU A 73 5.96 0.26 -9.30
CA LEU A 73 5.06 1.40 -9.11
C LEU A 73 3.89 1.40 -10.10
N ALA A 74 4.14 1.03 -11.37
CA ALA A 74 3.08 0.91 -12.37
C ALA A 74 2.06 -0.17 -11.98
N LYS A 75 2.51 -1.31 -11.43
CA LYS A 75 1.60 -2.36 -10.96
C LYS A 75 0.80 -1.93 -9.73
N PHE A 76 1.43 -1.23 -8.80
CA PHE A 76 0.75 -0.62 -7.64
C PHE A 76 -0.40 0.29 -8.10
N TYR A 77 -0.10 1.25 -8.99
CA TYR A 77 -1.10 2.17 -9.52
C TYR A 77 -2.13 1.52 -10.44
N SER A 78 -1.77 0.46 -11.19
CA SER A 78 -2.74 -0.27 -12.03
C SER A 78 -3.86 -0.89 -11.19
N ASN A 79 -3.58 -1.20 -9.92
CA ASN A 79 -4.54 -1.70 -8.95
C ASN A 79 -5.23 -0.57 -8.16
N ARG A 80 -5.04 0.69 -8.57
CA ARG A 80 -5.62 1.90 -7.96
C ARG A 80 -5.31 2.02 -6.47
N PHE A 81 -4.13 1.55 -6.07
CA PHE A 81 -3.68 1.66 -4.69
C PHE A 81 -3.08 3.03 -4.40
N ASP A 82 -3.24 3.47 -3.16
CA ASP A 82 -2.60 4.67 -2.61
C ASP A 82 -1.61 4.26 -1.52
N PHE A 83 -0.46 4.95 -1.48
CA PHE A 83 0.51 4.75 -0.41
C PHE A 83 -0.02 5.22 0.95
N ALA A 84 -1.01 6.10 0.97
CA ALA A 84 -1.72 6.47 2.19
C ALA A 84 -2.40 5.27 2.86
N ASP A 85 -2.79 4.25 2.10
CA ASP A 85 -3.46 3.04 2.60
C ASP A 85 -2.48 1.94 3.02
N VAL A 86 -1.17 2.16 2.83
CA VAL A 86 -0.15 1.18 3.18
C VAL A 86 0.20 1.28 4.66
N VAL A 87 -0.03 0.20 5.41
CA VAL A 87 0.27 0.09 6.84
C VAL A 87 1.46 -0.85 7.12
N PRO A 88 2.12 -0.78 8.28
CA PRO A 88 3.16 -1.74 8.64
C PRO A 88 2.59 -3.17 8.76
N ALA A 89 3.31 -4.17 8.25
CA ALA A 89 2.95 -5.56 8.46
C ALA A 89 3.20 -6.00 9.91
N ASN A 90 2.31 -6.82 10.45
CA ASN A 90 2.46 -7.50 11.73
C ASN A 90 3.01 -8.94 11.56
N SER A 91 3.25 -9.64 12.67
CA SER A 91 3.83 -10.99 12.65
C SER A 91 2.94 -12.01 11.92
N VAL A 92 1.62 -11.87 12.00
CA VAL A 92 0.69 -12.80 11.35
C VAL A 92 0.65 -12.57 9.84
N ASP A 93 0.69 -11.31 9.37
CA ASP A 93 0.83 -11.03 7.93
C ASP A 93 2.12 -11.64 7.38
N THR A 94 3.21 -11.58 8.17
CA THR A 94 4.48 -12.19 7.76
C THR A 94 4.47 -13.70 7.70
N GLY A 95 3.48 -14.35 8.35
CA GLY A 95 3.22 -15.78 8.27
C GLY A 95 2.34 -16.20 7.09
N LEU A 96 1.58 -15.27 6.46
CA LEU A 96 0.70 -15.58 5.34
C LEU A 96 1.46 -16.14 4.12
N ALA A 97 0.79 -17.03 3.39
CA ALA A 97 1.34 -17.67 2.21
C ALA A 97 1.74 -16.63 1.14
N ASP A 98 2.96 -16.75 0.61
CA ASP A 98 3.43 -15.93 -0.52
C ASP A 98 2.82 -16.47 -1.81
N LEU A 99 1.74 -15.82 -2.27
CA LEU A 99 0.99 -16.20 -3.47
C LEU A 99 1.66 -15.71 -4.77
N GLY A 100 2.90 -15.23 -4.69
CA GLY A 100 3.63 -14.72 -5.84
C GLY A 100 3.42 -13.23 -6.08
N LEU A 101 3.60 -12.82 -7.33
CA LEU A 101 3.43 -11.43 -7.73
C LEU A 101 1.96 -11.10 -7.89
N MET A 102 1.60 -9.88 -7.54
CA MET A 102 0.25 -9.38 -7.79
C MET A 102 -0.02 -9.32 -9.30
N PRO A 103 -1.24 -9.68 -9.75
CA PRO A 103 -1.69 -9.38 -11.10
C PRO A 103 -1.72 -7.87 -11.39
N TRP A 104 -1.68 -7.52 -12.67
CA TRP A 104 -1.97 -6.16 -13.10
C TRP A 104 -3.44 -5.86 -12.92
N GLY A 105 -3.76 -4.67 -12.39
CA GLY A 105 -5.15 -4.21 -12.31
C GLY A 105 -5.67 -3.72 -13.67
N SER A 106 -6.96 -3.36 -13.70
CA SER A 106 -7.67 -2.97 -14.91
C SER A 106 -8.19 -1.53 -14.79
N GLY A 107 -8.22 -0.79 -15.89
CA GLY A 107 -8.91 0.49 -16.01
C GLY A 107 -8.08 1.75 -15.76
N VAL A 108 -6.76 1.64 -15.59
CA VAL A 108 -5.86 2.78 -15.39
C VAL A 108 -5.13 3.14 -16.68
N LEU A 109 -4.99 4.43 -16.94
CA LEU A 109 -4.35 4.99 -18.12
C LEU A 109 -2.91 5.39 -17.81
N PHE A 110 -1.97 4.96 -18.65
CA PHE A 110 -0.54 5.24 -18.51
C PHE A 110 0.02 5.87 -19.77
N ASN A 111 0.94 6.82 -19.62
CA ASN A 111 1.83 7.26 -20.68
C ASN A 111 3.14 6.48 -20.58
N ASP A 112 3.43 5.66 -21.60
CA ASP A 112 4.68 4.92 -21.72
C ASP A 112 5.35 5.28 -23.06
N GLY A 113 6.44 6.06 -22.99
CA GLY A 113 7.19 6.49 -24.18
C GLY A 113 6.41 7.39 -25.13
N GLY A 114 5.42 8.15 -24.64
CA GLY A 114 4.59 9.06 -25.44
C GLY A 114 3.32 8.41 -26.01
N THR A 115 3.18 7.09 -25.88
CA THR A 115 1.93 6.38 -26.21
C THR A 115 1.09 6.23 -24.95
N VAL A 116 -0.20 6.56 -25.06
CA VAL A 116 -1.17 6.27 -23.98
C VAL A 116 -1.62 4.82 -24.09
N TYR A 117 -1.57 4.10 -22.97
CA TYR A 117 -2.04 2.74 -22.83
C TYR A 117 -3.12 2.67 -21.75
N GLN A 118 -4.14 1.86 -21.98
CA GLN A 118 -4.98 1.33 -20.92
C GLN A 118 -4.47 -0.05 -20.52
N VAL A 119 -4.25 -0.28 -19.23
CA VAL A 119 -4.02 -1.64 -18.71
C VAL A 119 -5.38 -2.24 -18.38
N SER A 120 -5.69 -3.41 -18.94
CA SER A 120 -6.96 -4.12 -18.77
C SER A 120 -6.76 -5.62 -18.95
N GLY A 121 -7.40 -6.43 -18.09
CA GLY A 121 -7.36 -7.88 -18.19
C GLY A 121 -5.94 -8.47 -18.16
N GLY A 122 -5.01 -7.79 -17.47
CA GLY A 122 -3.61 -8.20 -17.42
C GLY A 122 -2.74 -7.82 -18.63
N THR A 123 -3.29 -7.10 -19.63
CA THR A 123 -2.55 -6.67 -20.83
C THR A 123 -2.62 -5.15 -21.03
N LYS A 124 -1.68 -4.59 -21.80
CA LYS A 124 -1.68 -3.16 -22.17
C LYS A 124 -2.22 -2.96 -23.58
N HIS A 125 -3.09 -1.96 -23.74
CA HIS A 125 -3.78 -1.64 -24.97
C HIS A 125 -3.47 -0.20 -25.38
N GLY A 126 -2.71 -0.03 -26.46
CA GLY A 126 -2.29 1.29 -26.92
C GLY A 126 -3.37 1.98 -27.73
N PHE A 127 -3.66 3.24 -27.43
CA PHE A 127 -4.51 4.06 -28.29
C PHE A 127 -3.76 4.45 -29.56
N THR A 128 -4.33 4.18 -30.74
CA THR A 128 -3.64 4.45 -32.01
C THR A 128 -3.64 5.93 -32.40
N SER A 129 -4.50 6.74 -31.76
CA SER A 129 -4.51 8.19 -31.95
C SER A 129 -5.18 8.92 -30.79
N ALA A 130 -4.87 10.22 -30.66
CA ALA A 130 -5.57 11.11 -29.74
C ALA A 130 -7.09 11.20 -30.03
N ALA A 131 -7.48 11.10 -31.31
CA ALA A 131 -8.89 11.13 -31.71
C ALA A 131 -9.67 9.90 -31.20
N VAL A 132 -9.04 8.72 -31.19
CA VAL A 132 -9.64 7.51 -30.59
C VAL A 132 -9.75 7.67 -29.07
N PHE A 133 -8.68 8.15 -28.42
CA PHE A 133 -8.65 8.39 -26.99
C PHE A 133 -9.75 9.35 -26.52
N THR A 134 -9.85 10.54 -27.12
CA THR A 134 -10.89 11.52 -26.77
C THR A 134 -12.27 11.12 -27.29
N GLY A 135 -12.33 10.34 -28.37
CA GLY A 135 -13.58 9.82 -28.94
C GLY A 135 -14.27 8.81 -28.01
N LEU A 136 -13.49 8.05 -27.24
CA LEU A 136 -13.96 7.23 -26.12
C LEU A 136 -14.20 8.06 -24.83
N GLY A 137 -14.10 9.38 -24.90
CA GLY A 137 -14.38 10.27 -23.75
C GLY A 137 -13.28 10.31 -22.68
N PHE A 138 -12.14 9.65 -22.88
CA PHE A 138 -11.02 9.75 -21.95
C PHE A 138 -10.37 11.14 -21.96
N SER A 139 -9.74 11.50 -20.83
CA SER A 139 -9.05 12.77 -20.63
C SER A 139 -7.57 12.57 -20.35
N PHE A 140 -6.71 13.37 -21.00
CA PHE A 140 -5.26 13.33 -20.78
C PHE A 140 -4.90 13.74 -19.34
N ALA A 141 -5.79 14.45 -18.63
CA ALA A 141 -5.60 14.79 -17.22
C ALA A 141 -5.58 13.56 -16.31
N ASN A 142 -6.18 12.45 -16.75
CA ASN A 142 -6.26 11.19 -16.00
C ASN A 142 -5.15 10.20 -16.42
N VAL A 143 -4.24 10.59 -17.33
CA VAL A 143 -3.16 9.72 -17.80
C VAL A 143 -1.98 9.83 -16.85
N MET A 144 -1.63 8.71 -16.22
CA MET A 144 -0.51 8.63 -15.31
C MET A 144 0.81 8.56 -16.08
N SER A 145 1.79 9.36 -15.68
CA SER A 145 3.17 9.25 -16.21
C SER A 145 4.04 8.31 -15.34
N ALA A 146 3.42 7.36 -14.65
CA ALA A 146 4.05 6.61 -13.58
C ALA A 146 4.47 5.19 -14.01
N GLY A 147 5.78 5.02 -14.21
CA GLY A 147 6.43 3.71 -14.37
C GLY A 147 6.42 3.16 -15.80
N SER A 148 7.24 2.12 -16.01
CA SER A 148 7.35 1.41 -17.28
C SER A 148 6.31 0.30 -17.38
N LEU A 149 5.66 0.14 -18.53
CA LEU A 149 4.78 -1.00 -18.83
C LEU A 149 5.52 -2.12 -19.58
N SER A 150 6.85 -2.18 -19.53
CA SER A 150 7.65 -3.17 -20.27
C SER A 150 7.39 -4.62 -19.88
N SER A 151 6.91 -4.88 -18.66
CA SER A 151 6.55 -6.22 -18.17
C SER A 151 5.07 -6.57 -18.32
N VAL A 152 4.26 -5.65 -18.86
CA VAL A 152 2.85 -5.92 -19.20
C VAL A 152 2.79 -6.54 -20.60
N PRO A 153 2.18 -7.73 -20.77
CA PRO A 153 1.92 -8.28 -22.10
C PRO A 153 1.09 -7.32 -22.96
N ALA A 154 1.37 -7.28 -24.27
CA ALA A 154 0.60 -6.46 -25.21
C ALA A 154 -0.74 -7.14 -25.55
N GLY A 155 -1.82 -6.36 -25.47
CA GLY A 155 -3.15 -6.72 -25.98
C GLY A 155 -3.40 -6.10 -27.35
N ALA A 156 -4.65 -6.18 -27.83
CA ALA A 156 -5.07 -5.50 -29.04
C ALA A 156 -5.04 -3.97 -28.85
N ASN A 157 -4.66 -3.23 -29.91
CA ASN A 157 -4.68 -1.77 -29.88
C ASN A 157 -6.13 -1.24 -29.85
N LEU A 158 -6.29 -0.04 -29.32
CA LEU A 158 -7.53 0.72 -29.32
C LEU A 158 -7.52 1.68 -30.51
N ASP A 159 -8.24 1.32 -31.57
CA ASP A 159 -8.28 2.06 -32.85
C ASP A 159 -9.67 2.53 -33.27
N ASN A 160 -10.69 2.22 -32.47
CA ASN A 160 -12.09 2.54 -32.75
C ASN A 160 -12.69 3.37 -31.61
N SER A 161 -13.08 4.61 -31.90
CA SER A 161 -13.69 5.54 -30.94
C SER A 161 -15.10 5.15 -30.51
N SER A 162 -15.71 4.15 -31.14
CA SER A 162 -17.05 3.64 -30.83
C SER A 162 -17.03 2.20 -30.29
N ALA A 163 -15.85 1.64 -30.01
CA ALA A 163 -15.73 0.34 -29.36
C ALA A 163 -16.21 0.42 -27.91
N ALA A 164 -16.62 -0.72 -27.35
CA ALA A 164 -16.88 -0.81 -25.91
C ALA A 164 -15.60 -0.46 -25.14
N HIS A 165 -15.75 0.25 -24.04
CA HIS A 165 -14.65 0.49 -23.13
C HIS A 165 -14.13 -0.83 -22.55
N LEU A 166 -12.85 -0.87 -22.21
CA LEU A 166 -12.26 -2.08 -21.64
C LEU A 166 -12.60 -2.24 -20.16
N GLU A 167 -12.37 -3.44 -19.63
CA GLU A 167 -12.54 -3.78 -18.22
C GLU A 167 -11.89 -2.75 -17.29
N GLY A 168 -12.57 -2.45 -16.18
CA GLY A 168 -12.12 -1.48 -15.18
C GLY A 168 -12.44 -0.03 -15.52
N THR A 169 -13.01 0.24 -16.71
CA THR A 169 -13.54 1.58 -17.04
C THR A 169 -14.85 1.82 -16.30
N PHE A 170 -15.04 3.02 -15.78
CA PHE A 170 -16.32 3.49 -15.26
C PHE A 170 -17.01 4.36 -16.30
N VAL A 171 -18.23 3.99 -16.66
CA VAL A 171 -19.04 4.70 -17.65
C VAL A 171 -20.34 5.20 -17.05
N ASN A 172 -20.79 6.40 -17.44
CA ASN A 172 -22.06 6.97 -17.03
C ASN A 172 -23.11 6.80 -18.13
N SER A 173 -24.25 6.21 -17.78
CA SER A 173 -25.44 6.17 -18.64
C SER A 173 -26.64 6.69 -17.88
N GLY A 174 -27.15 7.86 -18.28
CA GLY A 174 -28.37 8.45 -17.69
C GLY A 174 -28.29 8.71 -16.18
N GLY A 175 -27.09 8.92 -15.63
CA GLY A 175 -26.86 9.11 -14.19
C GLY A 175 -26.46 7.84 -13.44
N THR A 176 -26.63 6.67 -14.05
CA THR A 176 -26.14 5.40 -13.48
C THR A 176 -24.68 5.19 -13.86
N ILE A 177 -23.84 4.97 -12.86
CA ILE A 177 -22.45 4.56 -13.08
C ILE A 177 -22.40 3.06 -13.27
N TRP A 178 -21.70 2.63 -14.30
CA TRP A 178 -21.43 1.24 -14.62
C TRP A 178 -19.93 1.00 -14.58
N ARG A 179 -19.50 -0.10 -13.97
CA ARG A 179 -18.15 -0.64 -14.09
C ARG A 179 -18.15 -1.68 -15.21
N ILE A 180 -17.27 -1.52 -16.19
CA ILE A 180 -17.07 -2.55 -17.22
C ILE A 180 -16.29 -3.72 -16.59
N SER A 181 -16.83 -4.93 -16.73
CA SER A 181 -16.18 -6.17 -16.31
C SER A 181 -15.57 -6.89 -17.52
N ALA A 182 -14.92 -8.03 -17.29
CA ALA A 182 -14.37 -8.84 -18.37
C ALA A 182 -15.46 -9.41 -19.32
N THR A 183 -16.70 -9.54 -18.84
CA THR A 183 -17.78 -10.23 -19.55
C THR A 183 -19.03 -9.37 -19.78
N GLY A 184 -19.08 -8.17 -19.19
CA GLY A 184 -20.28 -7.36 -19.20
C GLY A 184 -20.11 -6.01 -18.53
N ARG A 185 -21.21 -5.53 -17.93
CA ARG A 185 -21.23 -4.31 -17.11
C ARG A 185 -21.99 -4.53 -15.82
N GLN A 186 -21.49 -3.91 -14.77
CA GLN A 186 -22.04 -3.98 -13.41
C GLN A 186 -22.46 -2.59 -12.96
N GLY A 187 -23.71 -2.42 -12.53
CA GLY A 187 -24.20 -1.15 -11.99
C GLY A 187 -23.53 -0.86 -10.65
N VAL A 188 -23.05 0.36 -10.44
CA VAL A 188 -22.42 0.77 -9.18
C VAL A 188 -23.51 1.34 -8.26
N PRO A 189 -23.94 0.60 -7.21
CA PRO A 189 -25.16 0.92 -6.48
C PRO A 189 -24.98 2.07 -5.49
N SER A 190 -23.75 2.42 -5.13
CA SER A 190 -23.45 3.50 -4.19
C SER A 190 -22.05 4.09 -4.42
N PRO A 191 -21.79 5.32 -3.94
CA PRO A 191 -20.45 5.91 -3.99
C PRO A 191 -19.39 5.08 -3.26
N GLU A 192 -19.73 4.38 -2.18
CA GLU A 192 -18.78 3.55 -1.44
C GLU A 192 -18.31 2.36 -2.27
N VAL A 193 -19.20 1.74 -3.05
CA VAL A 193 -18.78 0.72 -4.02
C VAL A 193 -17.86 1.34 -5.06
N PHE A 194 -18.20 2.52 -5.60
CA PHE A 194 -17.33 3.24 -6.54
C PHE A 194 -15.92 3.48 -5.98
N TYR A 195 -15.84 4.02 -4.76
CA TYR A 195 -14.56 4.31 -4.09
C TYR A 195 -13.79 3.05 -3.72
N SER A 196 -14.46 1.95 -3.33
CA SER A 196 -13.78 0.69 -3.03
C SER A 196 -12.99 0.17 -4.24
N HIS A 197 -13.50 0.38 -5.47
CA HIS A 197 -12.79 0.05 -6.71
C HIS A 197 -11.77 1.11 -7.13
N GLY A 198 -11.47 2.09 -6.27
CA GLY A 198 -10.54 3.20 -6.53
C GLY A 198 -11.05 4.20 -7.56
N GLY A 199 -12.38 4.28 -7.76
CA GLY A 199 -12.99 5.16 -8.75
C GLY A 199 -12.83 6.64 -8.40
N GLN A 200 -12.56 7.46 -9.41
CA GLN A 200 -12.54 8.91 -9.30
C GLN A 200 -13.54 9.52 -10.29
N TRP A 201 -14.34 10.49 -9.84
CA TRP A 201 -15.41 11.07 -10.67
C TRP A 201 -14.89 11.74 -11.94
N GLY A 202 -13.65 12.25 -11.93
CA GLY A 202 -12.99 12.80 -13.11
C GLY A 202 -12.64 11.77 -14.19
N GLU A 203 -12.62 10.48 -13.85
CA GLU A 203 -12.31 9.36 -14.76
C GLU A 203 -13.55 8.71 -15.36
N VAL A 204 -14.74 9.05 -14.86
CA VAL A 204 -15.99 8.51 -15.39
C VAL A 204 -16.22 9.11 -16.78
N VAL A 205 -16.31 8.23 -17.78
CA VAL A 205 -16.57 8.64 -19.17
C VAL A 205 -18.05 8.41 -19.53
N GLY A 206 -18.50 8.99 -20.64
CA GLY A 206 -19.85 8.73 -21.14
C GLY A 206 -19.95 7.32 -21.73
N ALA A 207 -20.98 6.56 -21.36
CA ALA A 207 -21.26 5.27 -21.98
C ALA A 207 -21.63 5.45 -23.47
N ASN A 208 -21.14 4.57 -24.32
CA ASN A 208 -21.50 4.50 -25.74
C ASN A 208 -22.42 3.29 -26.04
N SER A 209 -22.88 3.16 -27.29
CA SER A 209 -23.78 2.08 -27.68
C SER A 209 -23.19 0.67 -27.52
N ALA A 210 -21.87 0.53 -27.63
CA ALA A 210 -21.18 -0.74 -27.46
C ALA A 210 -21.05 -1.13 -25.98
N ASP A 211 -20.87 -0.18 -25.07
CA ASP A 211 -20.98 -0.46 -23.62
C ASP A 211 -22.39 -0.93 -23.25
N LEU A 212 -23.40 -0.28 -23.85
CA LEU A 212 -24.81 -0.56 -23.60
C LEU A 212 -25.29 -1.88 -24.21
N SER A 213 -24.56 -2.46 -25.15
CA SER A 213 -24.82 -3.79 -25.68
C SER A 213 -24.15 -4.92 -24.89
N LEU A 214 -23.22 -4.61 -23.98
CA LEU A 214 -22.64 -5.59 -23.06
C LEU A 214 -23.72 -6.22 -22.15
N ALA A 215 -23.46 -7.45 -21.69
CA ALA A 215 -24.35 -8.13 -20.76
C ALA A 215 -24.50 -7.32 -19.46
N ASN A 216 -25.74 -7.18 -18.99
CA ASN A 216 -25.99 -6.61 -17.67
C ASN A 216 -25.81 -7.72 -16.62
N GLU A 217 -24.81 -7.55 -15.75
CA GLU A 217 -24.42 -8.54 -14.74
C GLU A 217 -25.02 -8.23 -13.35
N GLY A 218 -25.91 -7.25 -13.26
CA GLY A 218 -26.45 -6.76 -11.99
C GLY A 218 -25.55 -5.70 -11.36
N ASN A 219 -25.51 -5.65 -10.03
CA ASN A 219 -24.76 -4.64 -9.30
C ASN A 219 -23.34 -5.10 -8.99
N ALA A 220 -22.37 -4.18 -9.06
CA ALA A 220 -21.03 -4.40 -8.55
C ALA A 220 -21.07 -4.55 -7.02
N GLY A 221 -20.29 -5.51 -6.51
CA GLY A 221 -20.00 -5.64 -5.08
C GLY A 221 -18.85 -4.73 -4.65
N PHE A 222 -18.63 -4.64 -3.34
CA PHE A 222 -17.46 -3.96 -2.78
C PHE A 222 -16.16 -4.67 -3.20
N ARG A 223 -15.12 -3.88 -3.46
CA ARG A 223 -13.75 -4.40 -3.45
C ARG A 223 -13.24 -4.42 -2.01
N ALA A 224 -12.51 -5.46 -1.67
CA ALA A 224 -11.87 -5.58 -0.36
C ALA A 224 -10.83 -4.46 -0.12
N GLY A 225 -10.61 -4.13 1.15
CA GLY A 225 -9.57 -3.19 1.61
C GLY A 225 -10.08 -1.80 2.00
N LEU A 226 -11.38 -1.50 1.83
CA LEU A 226 -11.95 -0.22 2.22
C LEU A 226 -12.27 -0.19 3.73
N LEU A 227 -12.00 0.94 4.39
CA LEU A 227 -12.41 1.22 5.76
C LEU A 227 -13.63 2.15 5.73
N ILE A 228 -14.75 1.73 6.32
CA ILE A 228 -16.01 2.49 6.31
C ILE A 228 -16.46 2.80 7.74
N ASN A 229 -16.79 4.05 8.02
CA ASN A 229 -17.55 4.47 9.19
C ASN A 229 -19.05 4.46 8.86
N ASP A 230 -19.75 3.44 9.36
CA ASP A 230 -21.18 3.23 9.22
C ASP A 230 -21.89 3.52 10.55
N GLY A 231 -22.53 4.69 10.61
CA GLY A 231 -23.31 5.12 11.77
C GLY A 231 -22.50 5.25 13.07
N GLY A 232 -21.19 5.50 12.98
CA GLY A 232 -20.28 5.62 14.13
C GLY A 232 -19.48 4.35 14.44
N THR A 233 -19.74 3.24 13.73
CA THR A 233 -18.94 2.02 13.86
C THR A 233 -18.04 1.88 12.63
N ILE A 234 -16.74 1.65 12.86
CA ILE A 234 -15.77 1.45 11.78
C ILE A 234 -15.70 -0.04 11.43
N PHE A 235 -15.75 -0.31 10.13
CA PHE A 235 -15.65 -1.65 9.56
C PHE A 235 -14.52 -1.71 8.53
N ALA A 236 -13.77 -2.81 8.56
CA ALA A 236 -13.00 -3.27 7.40
C ALA A 236 -13.94 -4.01 6.45
N VAL A 237 -13.99 -3.58 5.19
CA VAL A 237 -14.77 -4.21 4.14
C VAL A 237 -13.90 -5.23 3.42
N THR A 238 -14.34 -6.47 3.41
CA THR A 238 -13.81 -7.52 2.54
C THR A 238 -14.67 -7.60 1.28
N SER A 239 -14.39 -8.54 0.38
CA SER A 239 -15.17 -8.72 -0.85
C SER A 239 -16.68 -9.00 -0.62
N SER A 240 -17.05 -9.62 0.51
CA SER A 240 -18.45 -9.99 0.81
C SER A 240 -18.90 -9.74 2.24
N THR A 241 -17.96 -9.53 3.17
CA THR A 241 -18.24 -9.32 4.59
C THR A 241 -17.77 -7.96 5.08
N LYS A 242 -18.27 -7.55 6.24
CA LYS A 242 -17.73 -6.45 7.03
C LYS A 242 -17.26 -6.96 8.39
N ARG A 243 -16.09 -6.52 8.83
CA ARG A 243 -15.51 -6.90 10.12
C ARG A 243 -15.31 -5.66 10.98
N GLY A 244 -15.87 -5.66 12.19
CA GLY A 244 -15.81 -4.52 13.10
C GLY A 244 -14.52 -4.49 13.92
N PHE A 245 -14.14 -3.30 14.37
CA PHE A 245 -13.09 -3.10 15.37
C PHE A 245 -13.75 -2.87 16.74
N PRO A 246 -13.59 -3.76 17.73
CA PRO A 246 -14.22 -3.62 19.04
C PRO A 246 -13.78 -2.37 19.81
N THR A 247 -12.56 -1.89 19.54
CA THR A 247 -11.98 -0.70 20.19
C THR A 247 -11.21 0.14 19.18
N ALA A 248 -11.06 1.44 19.49
CA ALA A 248 -10.19 2.33 18.72
C ALA A 248 -8.72 1.87 18.75
N SER A 249 -8.27 1.27 19.87
CA SER A 249 -6.92 0.71 19.97
C SER A 249 -6.70 -0.41 18.97
N CYS A 250 -7.66 -1.35 18.83
CA CYS A 250 -7.58 -2.42 17.84
C CYS A 250 -7.37 -1.85 16.43
N PHE A 251 -8.12 -0.81 16.04
CA PHE A 251 -7.94 -0.15 14.75
C PHE A 251 -6.54 0.44 14.57
N THR A 252 -6.03 1.16 15.57
CA THR A 252 -4.69 1.78 15.50
C THR A 252 -3.55 0.77 15.63
N ASP A 253 -3.79 -0.38 16.25
CA ASP A 253 -2.79 -1.45 16.42
C ASP A 253 -2.52 -2.17 15.08
N PHE A 254 -3.49 -2.18 14.16
CA PHE A 254 -3.27 -2.52 12.74
C PHE A 254 -2.57 -1.37 11.96
N GLY A 255 -2.22 -0.27 12.60
CA GLY A 255 -1.60 0.88 11.93
C GLY A 255 -2.53 1.66 11.00
N PHE A 256 -3.84 1.40 11.03
CA PHE A 256 -4.80 2.15 10.24
C PHE A 256 -4.94 3.59 10.73
N SER A 257 -5.25 4.49 9.79
CA SER A 257 -5.49 5.91 10.05
C SER A 257 -6.97 6.25 9.94
N PHE A 258 -7.51 6.97 10.93
CA PHE A 258 -8.88 7.48 10.86
C PHE A 258 -9.08 8.45 9.68
N ALA A 259 -8.01 9.04 9.14
CA ALA A 259 -8.07 9.89 7.97
C ALA A 259 -8.42 9.14 6.68
N ASN A 260 -8.19 7.82 6.64
CA ASN A 260 -8.47 6.98 5.47
C ASN A 260 -9.84 6.29 5.57
N VAL A 261 -10.61 6.57 6.62
CA VAL A 261 -11.93 5.99 6.82
C VAL A 261 -12.97 6.81 6.08
N LEU A 262 -13.68 6.18 5.14
CA LEU A 262 -14.79 6.82 4.44
C LEU A 262 -16.05 6.78 5.30
N VAL A 263 -16.79 7.89 5.32
CA VAL A 263 -18.15 7.91 5.90
C VAL A 263 -19.11 7.31 4.88
N GLY A 264 -19.90 6.31 5.27
CA GLY A 264 -20.81 5.64 4.35
C GLY A 264 -21.57 4.48 4.99
N GLY A 265 -22.35 3.76 4.19
CA GLY A 265 -23.11 2.59 4.64
C GLY A 265 -22.44 1.27 4.21
N THR A 266 -22.57 0.23 5.03
CA THR A 266 -22.13 -1.14 4.70
C THR A 266 -23.29 -2.06 4.31
N SER A 267 -24.39 -1.47 3.84
CA SER A 267 -25.58 -2.22 3.41
C SER A 267 -25.23 -3.17 2.25
N GLY A 268 -25.66 -4.42 2.35
CA GLY A 268 -25.35 -5.46 1.36
C GLY A 268 -24.15 -6.35 1.71
N LEU A 269 -23.38 -6.01 2.75
CA LEU A 269 -22.33 -6.89 3.29
C LEU A 269 -22.87 -7.75 4.45
N THR A 270 -22.43 -9.00 4.52
CA THR A 270 -22.70 -9.87 5.68
C THR A 270 -21.75 -9.54 6.84
N ALA A 271 -22.21 -9.67 8.08
CA ALA A 271 -21.34 -9.46 9.24
C ALA A 271 -20.37 -10.65 9.39
N GLY A 272 -19.07 -10.37 9.37
CA GLY A 272 -18.02 -11.31 9.76
C GLY A 272 -17.70 -11.22 11.25
N ALA A 273 -16.80 -12.09 11.73
CA ALA A 273 -16.23 -11.96 13.07
C ALA A 273 -15.51 -10.61 13.22
N ASN A 274 -15.57 -10.02 14.40
CA ASN A 274 -14.81 -8.81 14.69
C ASN A 274 -13.31 -9.09 14.61
N LEU A 275 -12.53 -8.06 14.33
CA LEU A 275 -11.07 -8.11 14.44
C LEU A 275 -10.68 -7.95 15.92
N CYS A 276 -9.58 -8.54 16.37
CA CYS A 276 -9.11 -8.45 17.75
C CYS A 276 -10.10 -8.99 18.82
N ASP A 277 -10.92 -10.00 18.50
CA ASP A 277 -11.97 -10.48 19.43
C ASP A 277 -11.45 -11.30 20.63
N GLY A 278 -10.12 -11.51 20.71
CA GLY A 278 -9.46 -12.18 21.83
C GLY A 278 -9.68 -13.69 21.91
N THR A 279 -10.27 -14.31 20.88
CA THR A 279 -10.47 -15.77 20.84
C THR A 279 -9.27 -16.55 20.30
N THR A 280 -8.33 -15.85 19.65
CA THR A 280 -7.03 -16.40 19.23
C THR A 280 -6.01 -16.22 20.37
N PRO A 281 -5.28 -17.27 20.79
CA PRO A 281 -4.25 -17.14 21.82
C PRO A 281 -3.25 -16.07 21.39
N PRO A 282 -2.82 -15.16 22.30
CA PRO A 282 -1.78 -14.21 21.96
C PRO A 282 -0.57 -14.99 21.42
N PRO A 283 0.00 -14.61 20.26
CA PRO A 283 1.24 -15.21 19.82
C PRO A 283 2.26 -15.11 20.96
N PRO A 284 3.11 -16.13 21.17
CA PRO A 284 4.17 -16.04 22.16
C PRO A 284 4.90 -14.71 21.92
N PRO A 285 5.18 -13.92 22.98
CA PRO A 285 5.79 -12.61 22.83
C PRO A 285 6.99 -12.77 21.90
N VAL A 286 6.92 -12.16 20.71
CA VAL A 286 8.08 -12.06 19.84
C VAL A 286 8.98 -11.05 20.51
N SER A 287 9.79 -11.52 21.45
CA SER A 287 10.95 -10.76 21.87
C SER A 287 11.82 -10.63 20.63
N SER A 288 11.91 -9.42 20.09
CA SER A 288 13.04 -9.06 19.23
C SER A 288 14.28 -9.20 20.12
N THR A 289 14.99 -10.33 20.02
CA THR A 289 16.27 -10.53 20.69
C THR A 289 17.37 -9.87 19.86
N GLY A 290 17.16 -8.61 19.48
CA GLY A 290 18.11 -7.83 18.72
C GLY A 290 19.40 -7.71 19.52
N ASN A 291 20.49 -8.29 19.01
CA ASN A 291 21.82 -8.12 19.57
C ASN A 291 22.52 -7.00 18.79
N LEU A 292 22.95 -5.97 19.51
CA LEU A 292 23.84 -4.95 18.99
C LEU A 292 25.28 -5.42 19.12
N THR A 293 26.01 -5.41 18.00
CA THR A 293 27.48 -5.47 18.02
C THR A 293 28.04 -4.15 17.53
N VAL A 294 29.07 -3.68 18.22
CA VAL A 294 29.78 -2.45 17.90
C VAL A 294 31.20 -2.82 17.51
N SER A 295 31.66 -2.35 16.36
CA SER A 295 33.05 -2.55 15.91
C SER A 295 33.63 -1.25 15.36
N LEU A 296 34.96 -1.16 15.37
CA LEU A 296 35.67 -0.03 14.77
C LEU A 296 35.55 -0.13 13.24
N ALA A 297 35.17 0.97 12.58
CA ALA A 297 35.11 0.98 11.13
C ALA A 297 36.53 1.04 10.54
N GLY A 298 36.77 0.32 9.44
CA GLY A 298 38.09 0.23 8.80
C GLY A 298 38.61 1.56 8.23
N ASP A 299 37.73 2.54 8.06
CA ASP A 299 38.01 3.90 7.61
C ASP A 299 38.01 4.91 8.77
N THR A 300 38.12 4.44 10.01
CA THR A 300 38.37 5.29 11.17
C THR A 300 39.69 6.05 10.97
N PRO A 301 39.73 7.37 11.20
CA PRO A 301 40.97 8.13 11.09
C PRO A 301 42.04 7.59 12.03
N ALA A 302 43.26 7.36 11.51
CA ALA A 302 44.43 7.12 12.36
C ALA A 302 44.73 8.37 13.18
N ALA A 303 45.27 8.21 14.40
CA ALA A 303 45.60 9.34 15.26
C ALA A 303 46.51 10.34 14.52
N GLY A 304 46.13 11.61 14.53
CA GLY A 304 46.80 12.68 13.79
C GLY A 304 46.70 14.02 14.49
N THR A 305 47.54 14.97 14.07
CA THR A 305 47.47 16.36 14.55
C THR A 305 46.28 17.07 13.91
N VAL A 306 45.52 17.78 14.73
CA VAL A 306 44.36 18.59 14.30
C VAL A 306 44.68 20.06 14.52
N VAL A 307 44.32 20.91 13.57
CA VAL A 307 44.50 22.36 13.68
C VAL A 307 43.49 22.94 14.66
N GLU A 308 43.95 23.81 15.55
CA GLU A 308 43.09 24.56 16.47
C GLU A 308 42.03 25.36 15.67
N ASN A 309 40.76 25.31 16.09
CA ASN A 309 39.60 25.90 15.40
C ASN A 309 39.21 25.25 14.05
N ALA A 310 39.65 24.03 13.76
CA ALA A 310 39.18 23.31 12.58
C ALA A 310 37.66 23.07 12.64
N ALA A 311 36.92 23.58 11.64
CA ALA A 311 35.47 23.47 11.58
C ALA A 311 34.95 22.02 11.43
N ARG A 312 35.81 21.08 11.04
CA ARG A 312 35.48 19.65 10.89
C ARG A 312 36.68 18.80 11.23
N VAL A 313 36.56 18.00 12.28
CA VAL A 313 37.59 17.06 12.72
C VAL A 313 37.07 15.65 12.51
N GLY A 314 37.80 14.83 11.75
CA GLY A 314 37.46 13.41 11.61
C GLY A 314 37.61 12.72 12.96
N PHE A 315 36.53 12.11 13.45
CA PHE A 315 36.52 11.38 14.71
C PHE A 315 36.41 9.86 14.47
N THR A 316 36.51 9.07 15.54
CA THR A 316 36.31 7.62 15.54
C THR A 316 35.03 7.25 14.79
N LYS A 317 35.15 6.35 13.81
CA LYS A 317 34.01 5.77 13.11
C LYS A 317 33.71 4.39 13.66
N VAL A 318 32.44 4.12 13.94
CA VAL A 318 31.97 2.85 14.47
C VAL A 318 30.91 2.24 13.54
N ASN A 319 30.96 0.92 13.39
CA ASN A 319 29.90 0.14 12.74
C ASN A 319 28.99 -0.42 13.83
N LEU A 320 27.70 -0.08 13.74
CA LEU A 320 26.63 -0.66 14.55
C LEU A 320 25.94 -1.73 13.71
N THR A 321 25.97 -2.98 14.16
CA THR A 321 25.31 -4.09 13.46
C THR A 321 24.26 -4.71 14.36
N ALA A 322 23.00 -4.68 13.92
CA ALA A 322 21.90 -5.40 14.53
C ALA A 322 21.82 -6.81 13.95
N THR A 323 21.74 -7.82 14.80
CA THR A 323 21.50 -9.21 14.41
C THR A 323 20.38 -9.81 15.25
N GLY A 324 19.64 -10.79 14.71
CA GLY A 324 18.58 -11.50 15.45
C GLY A 324 17.26 -10.75 15.67
N GLY A 325 17.19 -9.46 15.32
CA GLY A 325 15.97 -8.65 15.45
C GLY A 325 16.27 -7.15 15.36
N ASP A 326 15.26 -6.33 15.64
CA ASP A 326 15.35 -4.88 15.72
C ASP A 326 16.12 -4.45 16.97
N VAL A 327 16.96 -3.42 16.80
CA VAL A 327 17.73 -2.76 17.87
C VAL A 327 17.45 -1.27 17.78
N THR A 328 17.06 -0.66 18.90
CA THR A 328 16.99 0.80 19.05
C THR A 328 18.21 1.28 19.82
N VAL A 329 18.87 2.33 19.33
CA VAL A 329 20.00 2.97 20.00
C VAL A 329 19.50 4.32 20.54
N ASP A 330 19.11 4.34 21.81
CA ASP A 330 18.50 5.52 22.44
C ASP A 330 19.54 6.57 22.85
N SER A 331 20.77 6.14 23.11
CA SER A 331 21.89 7.02 23.46
C SER A 331 23.22 6.41 23.04
N LEU A 332 24.19 7.28 22.72
CA LEU A 332 25.58 6.92 22.51
C LEU A 332 26.44 7.82 23.39
N THR A 333 27.05 7.25 24.41
CA THR A 333 28.04 7.95 25.24
C THR A 333 29.42 7.64 24.70
N VAL A 334 30.18 8.68 24.36
CA VAL A 334 31.55 8.57 23.87
C VAL A 334 32.50 9.19 24.89
N GLU A 335 33.48 8.43 25.35
CA GLU A 335 34.56 8.93 26.19
C GLU A 335 35.78 9.23 25.32
N ARG A 336 36.36 10.42 25.47
CA ARG A 336 37.59 10.80 24.78
C ARG A 336 38.79 10.34 25.62
N MET A 337 39.73 9.67 24.98
CA MET A 337 40.99 9.27 25.60
C MET A 337 42.16 10.05 24.95
N GLY A 338 43.06 10.64 25.74
CA GLY A 338 44.24 11.36 25.23
C GLY A 338 44.66 12.56 26.08
N VAL A 339 45.73 13.25 25.66
CA VAL A 339 46.42 14.32 26.43
C VAL A 339 45.89 15.75 26.17
N SER A 340 44.75 15.91 25.48
CA SER A 340 44.19 17.25 25.16
C SER A 340 43.23 17.75 26.24
N THR A 341 43.28 19.04 26.55
CA THR A 341 42.35 19.70 27.50
C THR A 341 40.96 19.87 26.88
N ASP A 342 39.90 19.50 27.62
CA ASP A 342 38.50 19.60 27.17
C ASP A 342 38.09 21.01 26.72
N SER A 343 38.71 22.05 27.30
CA SER A 343 38.48 23.45 26.95
C SER A 343 38.75 23.79 25.49
N ASN A 344 39.58 23.00 24.79
CA ASN A 344 39.94 23.22 23.38
C ASN A 344 38.82 22.81 22.40
N PHE A 345 37.70 22.30 22.92
CA PHE A 345 36.54 21.82 22.17
C PHE A 345 35.23 22.43 22.68
N THR A 346 35.30 23.61 23.30
CA THR A 346 34.09 24.35 23.69
C THR A 346 33.38 24.84 22.41
N ASP A 347 32.07 24.56 22.31
CA ASP A 347 31.17 24.83 21.16
C ASP A 347 31.08 23.78 20.02
N ILE A 348 31.21 22.47 20.33
CA ILE A 348 30.74 21.38 19.44
C ILE A 348 29.27 21.04 19.72
#